data_AF-A0A3P7IBC5-F1
#
_entry.id   AF-A0A3P7IBC5-F1
#
_cell.length_a   1.000
_cell.length_b   1.000
_cell.length_c   1.000
_cell.angle_alpha   90.00
_cell.angle_beta   90.00
_cell.angle_gamma   90.00
#
_symmetry.space_group_name_H-M   'P 1'
#
loop_
_entity.id
_entity.type
_entity.pdbx_description
1 polymer ?
#
loop_
_entity_poly.entity_id
_entity_poly.type
_entity_poly.pdbx_seq_one_letter_code
_entity_poly.pdbx_strand_id
1 'polypeptide(L)'
;MRVAIDEKYFVGKWYTVKGISSNRKPSIIGHPTLIDPIDPVVLAFDIETTKLPLKFPDSALDEIMMISYMVSIYELCPIFISLLNKRLMLQFFVIIDGKGFLIINRDIVSADIESFEYTPKEEYKGKFFIYNEADEEATIRRFFDHILEVKPNVIVTYNGDFFDWPFVEARARIRGMDMEDEIGFAKDSADEFKSRNCIHMDAFRSDGSQNLKAVAKAKLRYDPVEVDPEEMCKMAREDPQSLANYSVSDAVATYYLYMKYVHPFVFALCTIIPLGPDDVSGKPCLFVICLYLL
;
A
#
# COMPACT_ATOMS: atom_id res chain seq x y z
N MET A 1 -12.84 -19.54 -6.32
CA MET A 1 -13.89 -19.22 -7.32
C MET A 1 -15.15 -20.08 -7.18
N ARG A 2 -15.13 -21.40 -7.45
CA ARG A 2 -16.35 -22.24 -7.45
C ARG A 2 -17.21 -22.12 -6.18
N VAL A 3 -16.59 -22.19 -5.00
CA VAL A 3 -17.28 -22.02 -3.71
C VAL A 3 -17.98 -20.67 -3.59
N ALA A 4 -17.32 -19.58 -4.02
CA ALA A 4 -17.88 -18.24 -3.97
C ALA A 4 -19.12 -18.10 -4.88
N ILE A 5 -19.10 -18.76 -6.05
CA ILE A 5 -20.23 -18.79 -6.98
C ILE A 5 -21.39 -19.60 -6.40
N ASP A 6 -21.13 -20.86 -6.03
CA ASP A 6 -22.16 -21.79 -5.57
C ASP A 6 -22.87 -21.27 -4.30
N GLU A 7 -22.10 -20.72 -3.37
CA GLU A 7 -22.60 -20.25 -2.07
C GLU A 7 -22.93 -18.74 -2.05
N LYS A 8 -22.68 -18.03 -3.15
CA LYS A 8 -22.92 -16.58 -3.31
C LYS A 8 -22.17 -15.74 -2.27
N TYR A 9 -20.89 -16.06 -2.06
CA TYR A 9 -19.99 -15.28 -1.21
C TYR A 9 -19.23 -14.26 -2.04
N PHE A 10 -19.22 -13.02 -1.56
CA PHE A 10 -18.63 -11.87 -2.24
C PHE A 10 -17.79 -11.08 -1.24
N VAL A 11 -16.61 -10.63 -1.67
CA VAL A 11 -15.75 -9.78 -0.84
C VAL A 11 -16.41 -8.41 -0.69
N GLY A 12 -16.24 -7.77 0.47
CA GLY A 12 -16.86 -6.48 0.78
C GLY A 12 -18.29 -6.55 1.32
N LYS A 13 -18.85 -7.76 1.51
CA LYS A 13 -20.13 -7.97 2.21
C LYS A 13 -19.92 -8.46 3.64
N TRP A 14 -20.88 -8.14 4.51
CA TRP A 14 -20.90 -8.60 5.90
C TRP A 14 -21.48 -10.00 6.03
N TYR A 15 -20.79 -10.86 6.78
CA TYR A 15 -21.22 -12.22 7.05
C TYR A 15 -21.08 -12.56 8.54
N THR A 16 -22.05 -13.30 9.07
CA THR A 16 -21.92 -14.01 10.34
C THR A 16 -21.35 -15.39 10.07
N VAL A 17 -20.16 -15.65 10.61
CA VAL A 17 -19.52 -16.97 10.52
C VAL A 17 -19.71 -17.69 11.84
N LYS A 18 -20.38 -18.84 11.81
CA LYS A 18 -20.42 -19.78 12.93
C LYS A 18 -19.48 -20.94 12.61
N GLY A 19 -18.78 -21.40 13.65
CA GLY A 19 -17.74 -22.41 13.57
C GLY A 19 -18.18 -23.72 12.94
N ILE A 20 -17.21 -24.61 12.81
CA ILE A 20 -17.30 -25.89 12.13
C ILE A 20 -18.47 -26.72 12.70
N SER A 21 -19.47 -27.02 11.87
CA SER A 21 -20.58 -27.90 12.25
C SER A 21 -20.19 -29.38 12.15
N SER A 22 -21.11 -30.30 12.48
CA SER A 22 -20.86 -31.75 12.46
C SER A 22 -20.40 -32.29 11.10
N ASN A 23 -20.71 -31.59 9.99
CA ASN A 23 -20.26 -31.93 8.64
C ASN A 23 -18.91 -31.28 8.25
N ARG A 24 -18.23 -30.66 9.20
CA ARG A 24 -17.00 -29.88 9.06
C ARG A 24 -17.08 -28.61 8.18
N LYS A 25 -18.27 -28.15 7.80
CA LYS A 25 -18.45 -26.89 7.07
C LYS A 25 -18.76 -25.75 8.05
N PRO A 26 -18.19 -24.54 7.85
CA PRO A 26 -18.62 -23.35 8.56
C PRO A 26 -20.01 -22.93 8.08
N SER A 27 -20.81 -22.35 8.96
CA SER A 27 -22.08 -21.72 8.60
C SER A 27 -21.85 -20.23 8.38
N ILE A 28 -21.96 -19.78 7.14
CA ILE A 28 -21.73 -18.39 6.74
C ILE A 28 -23.06 -17.80 6.27
N ILE A 29 -23.56 -16.79 6.98
CA ILE A 29 -24.87 -16.16 6.73
C ILE A 29 -24.66 -14.68 6.45
N GLY A 30 -25.14 -14.19 5.29
CA GLY A 30 -25.05 -12.77 4.94
C GLY A 30 -25.84 -11.88 5.89
N HIS A 31 -25.32 -10.68 6.16
CA HIS A 31 -25.93 -9.70 7.05
C HIS A 31 -26.38 -8.46 6.26
N PRO A 32 -27.52 -8.52 5.53
CA PRO A 32 -27.88 -7.53 4.52
C PRO A 32 -28.19 -6.12 5.07
N THR A 33 -28.38 -5.99 6.38
CA THR A 33 -28.63 -4.68 7.01
C THR A 33 -27.37 -3.90 7.34
N LEU A 34 -26.19 -4.55 7.29
CA LEU A 34 -24.90 -3.86 7.43
C LEU A 34 -24.44 -3.49 6.02
N ILE A 35 -24.51 -2.20 5.71
CA ILE A 35 -24.21 -1.65 4.38
C ILE A 35 -22.95 -0.79 4.37
N ASP A 36 -22.45 -0.42 5.56
CA ASP A 36 -21.23 0.38 5.67
C ASP A 36 -20.05 -0.41 5.11
N PRO A 37 -19.22 0.22 4.26
CA PRO A 37 -18.03 -0.43 3.73
C PRO A 37 -17.06 -0.75 4.87
N ILE A 38 -16.24 -1.77 4.64
CA ILE A 38 -15.11 -2.07 5.52
C ILE A 38 -14.03 -1.05 5.19
N ASP A 39 -13.45 -0.43 6.22
CA ASP A 39 -12.29 0.42 6.04
C ASP A 39 -11.01 -0.34 6.45
N PRO A 40 -10.23 -0.90 5.51
CA PRO A 40 -9.01 -1.64 5.84
C PRO A 40 -7.84 -0.73 6.24
N VAL A 41 -6.85 -1.34 6.90
CA VAL A 41 -5.51 -0.75 6.99
C VAL A 41 -4.85 -0.86 5.61
N VAL A 42 -4.49 0.29 5.06
CA VAL A 42 -3.90 0.45 3.73
C VAL A 42 -2.51 1.03 3.93
N LEU A 43 -1.49 0.36 3.38
CA LEU A 43 -0.14 0.86 3.28
C LEU A 43 0.20 1.06 1.81
N ALA A 44 0.57 2.27 1.40
CA ALA A 44 1.05 2.54 0.05
C ALA A 44 2.51 2.91 0.10
N PHE A 45 3.38 2.24 -0.66
CA PHE A 45 4.82 2.51 -0.63
C PHE A 45 5.42 2.67 -2.03
N ASP A 46 6.60 3.29 -2.04
CA ASP A 46 7.46 3.52 -3.19
C ASP A 46 8.92 3.47 -2.72
N ILE A 47 9.84 3.01 -3.58
CA ILE A 47 11.27 2.92 -3.27
C ILE A 47 12.12 3.78 -4.18
N GLU A 48 13.18 4.35 -3.62
CA GLU A 48 14.23 5.02 -4.40
C GLU A 48 15.52 4.21 -4.32
N THR A 49 16.13 3.95 -5.46
CA THR A 49 17.30 3.08 -5.59
C THR A 49 18.47 3.79 -6.25
N THR A 50 19.68 3.36 -5.94
CA THR A 50 20.84 3.78 -6.72
C THR A 50 20.72 3.24 -8.14
N LYS A 51 21.42 3.89 -9.06
CA LYS A 51 21.62 3.33 -10.40
C LYS A 51 22.91 3.84 -11.00
N LEU A 52 23.45 3.06 -11.92
CA LEU A 52 24.52 3.53 -12.79
C LEU A 52 24.01 4.57 -13.81
N PRO A 53 24.86 5.53 -14.22
CA PRO A 53 24.48 6.52 -15.24
C PRO A 53 24.02 5.86 -16.54
N LEU A 54 22.92 6.34 -17.10
CA LEU A 54 22.32 5.85 -18.36
C LEU A 54 21.94 4.36 -18.36
N LYS A 55 21.78 3.75 -17.18
CA LYS A 55 21.30 2.38 -17.01
C LYS A 55 20.06 2.35 -16.14
N PHE A 56 19.28 1.27 -16.29
CA PHE A 56 18.25 0.91 -15.33
C PHE A 56 18.88 0.41 -14.02
N PRO A 57 18.20 0.59 -12.87
CA PRO A 57 18.63 0.00 -11.61
C PRO A 57 18.73 -1.54 -11.72
N ASP A 58 19.78 -2.11 -11.15
CA ASP A 58 20.04 -3.55 -11.11
C ASP A 58 20.13 -4.02 -9.64
N SER A 59 19.14 -4.77 -9.17
CA SER A 59 19.06 -5.20 -7.77
C SER A 59 20.22 -6.08 -7.30
N ALA A 60 21.02 -6.65 -8.22
CA ALA A 60 22.24 -7.38 -7.85
C ALA A 60 23.39 -6.45 -7.44
N LEU A 61 23.41 -5.20 -7.93
CA LEU A 61 24.53 -4.26 -7.79
C LEU A 61 24.14 -3.00 -7.04
N ASP A 62 22.96 -2.46 -7.34
CA ASP A 62 22.40 -1.24 -6.78
C ASP A 62 21.69 -1.51 -5.45
N GLU A 63 21.54 -0.43 -4.67
CA GLU A 63 21.03 -0.47 -3.30
C GLU A 63 19.80 0.43 -3.14
N ILE A 64 18.96 0.11 -2.15
CA ILE A 64 17.83 0.96 -1.76
C ILE A 64 18.35 2.15 -0.96
N MET A 65 18.02 3.36 -1.41
CA MET A 65 18.36 4.63 -0.76
C MET A 65 17.26 5.09 0.20
N MET A 66 16.00 4.93 -0.21
CA MET A 66 14.84 5.38 0.56
C MET A 66 13.64 4.45 0.34
N ILE A 67 12.81 4.31 1.37
CA ILE A 67 11.48 3.69 1.28
C ILE A 67 10.47 4.67 1.85
N SER A 68 9.62 5.24 1.01
CA SER A 68 8.55 6.15 1.42
C SER A 68 7.23 5.39 1.45
N TYR A 69 6.41 5.62 2.48
CA TYR A 69 5.10 4.99 2.55
C TYR A 69 4.10 5.78 3.38
N MET A 70 2.82 5.57 3.08
CA MET A 70 1.70 6.09 3.84
C MET A 70 0.89 4.94 4.42
N VAL A 71 0.40 5.11 5.65
CA VAL A 71 -0.47 4.13 6.31
C VAL A 71 -1.77 4.78 6.74
N SER A 72 -2.91 4.15 6.45
CA SER A 72 -4.18 4.47 7.10
C SER A 72 -4.19 3.85 8.50
N ILE A 73 -4.18 4.68 9.53
CA ILE A 73 -4.10 4.20 10.92
C ILE A 73 -5.41 4.52 11.62
N TYR A 74 -5.91 3.56 12.40
CA TYR A 74 -6.97 3.82 13.36
C TYR A 74 -6.40 4.61 14.53
N GLU A 75 -6.82 5.86 14.71
CA GLU A 75 -6.64 6.52 15.99
C GLU A 75 -7.86 6.27 16.88
N LEU A 76 -7.57 6.05 18.16
CA LEU A 76 -8.57 6.06 19.22
C LEU A 76 -9.07 7.49 19.38
N CYS A 77 -10.27 7.78 18.88
CA CYS A 77 -10.91 9.06 19.13
C CYS A 77 -11.82 8.93 20.37
N PRO A 78 -11.46 9.49 21.54
CA PRO A 78 -12.34 9.49 22.69
C PRO A 78 -13.47 10.50 22.48
N ILE A 79 -14.65 10.02 22.08
CA ILE A 79 -15.86 10.85 22.05
C ILE A 79 -16.51 10.79 23.44
N PHE A 80 -16.50 11.91 24.16
CA PHE A 80 -17.23 12.04 25.41
C PHE A 80 -18.68 12.46 25.13
N ILE A 81 -19.62 11.52 25.21
CA ILE A 81 -21.05 11.84 25.20
C ILE A 81 -21.50 12.08 26.64
N SER A 82 -21.95 13.31 26.94
CA SER A 82 -22.58 13.65 28.21
C SER A 82 -24.10 13.55 28.07
N LEU A 83 -24.68 12.45 28.54
CA LEU A 83 -26.12 12.30 28.72
C LEU A 83 -26.44 12.20 30.22
N LEU A 84 -27.33 13.07 30.70
CA LEU A 84 -27.99 13.07 32.03
C LEU A 84 -27.28 12.21 33.10
N ASN A 85 -26.27 12.80 33.75
CA ASN A 85 -25.56 12.26 34.93
C ASN A 85 -24.76 10.95 34.76
N LYS A 86 -24.46 10.48 33.54
CA LYS A 86 -23.47 9.42 33.32
C LYS A 86 -22.52 9.76 32.17
N ARG A 87 -21.21 9.81 32.44
CA ARG A 87 -20.17 9.80 31.40
C ARG A 87 -20.04 8.36 30.89
N LEU A 88 -20.47 8.11 29.66
CA LEU A 88 -20.15 6.87 28.95
C LEU A 88 -19.00 7.18 28.00
N MET A 89 -17.86 6.53 28.18
CA MET A 89 -16.75 6.61 27.21
C MET A 89 -17.04 5.57 26.13
N LEU A 90 -17.49 6.02 24.96
CA LEU A 90 -17.58 5.17 23.78
C LEU A 90 -16.28 5.35 22.99
N GLN A 91 -15.54 4.26 22.85
CA GLN A 91 -14.28 4.23 22.14
C GLN A 91 -14.56 3.85 20.69
N PHE A 92 -14.66 4.86 19.83
CA PHE A 92 -14.75 4.66 18.39
C PHE A 92 -13.35 4.69 17.81
N PHE A 93 -12.99 3.65 17.05
CA PHE A 93 -11.82 3.70 16.18
C PHE A 93 -12.22 4.55 14.97
N VAL A 94 -11.58 5.70 14.79
CA VAL A 94 -11.75 6.53 13.60
C VAL A 94 -10.47 6.37 12.80
N ILE A 95 -10.58 6.04 11.52
CA ILE A 95 -9.42 6.09 10.65
C ILE A 95 -9.04 7.55 10.49
N ILE A 96 -7.80 7.86 10.83
CA ILE A 96 -7.21 9.14 10.47
C ILE A 96 -6.47 8.95 9.16
N ASP A 97 -6.74 9.86 8.23
CA ASP A 97 -6.14 9.87 6.92
C ASP A 97 -4.60 9.99 7.00
N GLY A 98 -3.93 8.94 6.52
CA GLY A 98 -2.59 8.97 5.93
C GLY A 98 -1.47 9.50 6.82
N LYS A 99 -0.94 8.67 7.73
CA LYS A 99 0.35 8.96 8.38
C LYS A 99 1.48 8.55 7.44
N GLY A 100 2.35 9.50 7.11
CA GLY A 100 3.50 9.29 6.24
C GLY A 100 4.72 8.82 7.02
N PHE A 101 5.53 7.97 6.40
CA PHE A 101 6.79 7.50 6.91
C PHE A 101 7.82 7.48 5.79
N LEU A 102 9.08 7.72 6.15
CA LEU A 102 10.21 7.67 5.24
C LEU A 102 11.38 7.00 5.96
N ILE A 103 11.87 5.89 5.42
CA ILE A 103 13.07 5.22 5.90
C ILE A 103 14.22 5.61 4.97
N ILE A 104 15.34 6.03 5.55
CA ILE A 104 16.52 6.53 4.86
C ILE A 104 17.69 5.60 5.13
N ASN A 105 18.38 5.19 4.06
CA ASN A 105 19.66 4.50 4.15
C ASN A 105 20.81 5.52 4.23
N ARG A 106 21.42 5.65 5.41
CA ARG A 106 22.50 6.62 5.68
C ARG A 106 23.86 6.20 5.13
N ASP A 107 24.03 4.97 4.63
CA ASP A 107 25.24 4.59 3.88
C ASP A 107 25.34 5.33 2.53
N ILE A 108 24.20 5.73 1.96
CA ILE A 108 24.11 6.34 0.62
C ILE A 108 23.74 7.81 0.68
N VAL A 109 22.69 8.12 1.45
CA VAL A 109 22.25 9.49 1.67
C VAL A 109 23.32 10.18 2.52
N SER A 110 23.63 11.46 2.30
CA SER A 110 24.77 12.12 2.98
C SER A 110 24.44 12.72 4.35
N ALA A 111 23.19 13.15 4.58
CA ALA A 111 22.74 13.76 5.83
C ALA A 111 21.45 13.13 6.36
N ASP A 112 21.23 13.24 7.68
CA ASP A 112 19.96 12.88 8.31
C ASP A 112 18.85 13.77 7.74
N ILE A 113 17.70 13.17 7.45
CA ILE A 113 16.51 13.88 7.01
C ILE A 113 15.68 14.27 8.24
N GLU A 114 15.30 15.54 8.33
CA GLU A 114 14.43 16.04 9.39
C GLU A 114 12.96 15.73 9.07
N SER A 115 12.11 15.64 10.11
CA SER A 115 10.67 15.46 9.91
C SER A 115 10.06 16.69 9.22
N PHE A 116 9.23 16.43 8.21
CA PHE A 116 8.61 17.47 7.40
C PHE A 116 7.17 17.09 7.00
N GLU A 117 6.48 18.07 6.41
CA GLU A 117 5.13 17.89 5.88
C GLU A 117 5.14 18.15 4.37
N TYR A 118 4.58 17.21 3.61
CA TYR A 118 4.31 17.34 2.19
C TYR A 118 2.80 17.27 1.98
N THR A 119 2.18 18.44 1.78
CA THR A 119 0.73 18.59 1.63
C THR A 119 0.46 19.36 0.33
N PRO A 120 0.37 18.68 -0.84
CA PRO A 120 0.17 19.35 -2.13
C PRO A 120 -1.21 20.01 -2.24
N LYS A 121 -2.19 19.55 -1.46
CA LYS A 121 -3.51 20.18 -1.26
C LYS A 121 -4.01 19.90 0.14
N GLU A 122 -4.95 20.71 0.64
CA GLU A 122 -5.59 20.51 1.95
C GLU A 122 -6.22 19.13 2.14
N GLU A 123 -6.71 18.54 1.05
CA GLU A 123 -7.29 17.19 0.98
C GLU A 123 -6.26 16.06 0.91
N TYR A 124 -4.98 16.38 0.67
CA TYR A 124 -3.88 15.44 0.51
C TYR A 124 -2.80 15.74 1.53
N LYS A 125 -3.08 15.43 2.80
CA LYS A 125 -2.14 15.67 3.90
C LYS A 125 -1.09 14.57 3.93
N GLY A 126 0.17 14.96 4.16
CA GLY A 126 1.28 14.02 4.29
C GLY A 126 2.25 14.50 5.35
N LYS A 127 2.02 14.11 6.61
CA LYS A 127 2.99 14.36 7.70
C LYS A 127 3.91 13.16 7.80
N PHE A 128 5.21 13.38 7.61
CA PHE A 128 6.19 12.31 7.50
C PHE A 128 7.05 12.16 8.75
N PHE A 129 7.06 10.94 9.27
CA PHE A 129 7.98 10.49 10.31
C PHE A 129 9.18 9.84 9.65
N ILE A 130 10.38 10.24 10.08
CA ILE A 130 11.61 9.85 9.40
C ILE A 130 12.40 8.86 10.26
N TYR A 131 12.83 7.77 9.66
CA TYR A 131 13.78 6.82 10.22
C TYR A 131 15.10 6.91 9.46
N ASN A 132 16.11 7.50 10.07
CA ASN A 132 17.47 7.54 9.52
C ASN A 132 18.22 6.29 9.98
N GLU A 133 18.19 5.23 9.17
CA GLU A 133 18.81 3.94 9.48
C GLU A 133 20.25 3.90 8.99
N ALA A 134 21.11 3.19 9.71
CA ALA A 134 22.56 3.23 9.47
C ALA A 134 22.93 2.72 8.07
N ASP A 135 22.30 1.64 7.61
CA ASP A 135 22.61 0.93 6.38
C ASP A 135 21.35 0.38 5.68
N GLU A 136 21.52 -0.26 4.52
CA GLU A 136 20.43 -0.88 3.76
C GLU A 136 19.76 -2.04 4.52
N GLU A 137 20.52 -2.81 5.34
CA GLU A 137 19.94 -3.93 6.08
C GLU A 137 18.97 -3.41 7.15
N ALA A 138 19.38 -2.40 7.90
CA ALA A 138 18.54 -1.73 8.88
C ALA A 138 17.33 -1.05 8.22
N THR A 139 17.51 -0.51 6.99
CA THR A 139 16.43 0.09 6.19
C THR A 139 15.34 -0.94 5.85
N ILE A 140 15.72 -2.10 5.29
CA ILE A 140 14.79 -3.17 4.92
C ILE A 140 14.16 -3.79 6.17
N ARG A 141 14.95 -4.04 7.22
CA ARG A 141 14.46 -4.61 8.47
C ARG A 141 13.43 -3.70 9.14
N ARG A 142 13.69 -2.39 9.19
CA ARG A 142 12.72 -1.39 9.68
C ARG A 142 11.41 -1.44 8.89
N PHE A 143 11.49 -1.58 7.57
CA PHE A 143 10.31 -1.66 6.72
C PHE A 143 9.48 -2.92 7.03
N PHE A 144 10.12 -4.08 7.12
CA PHE A 144 9.45 -5.35 7.47
C PHE A 144 8.85 -5.31 8.88
N ASP A 145 9.61 -4.84 9.88
CA ASP A 145 9.15 -4.68 11.26
C ASP A 145 7.88 -3.81 11.31
N HIS A 146 7.85 -2.72 10.56
CA HIS A 146 6.72 -1.81 10.59
C HIS A 146 5.50 -2.36 9.81
N ILE A 147 5.69 -3.13 8.73
CA ILE A 147 4.61 -3.90 8.09
C ILE A 147 3.97 -4.86 9.11
N LEU A 148 4.78 -5.57 9.89
CA LEU A 148 4.30 -6.51 10.91
C LEU A 148 3.62 -5.80 12.10
N GLU A 149 4.04 -4.58 12.41
CA GLU A 149 3.43 -3.75 13.45
C GLU A 149 2.04 -3.26 13.01
N VAL A 150 1.93 -2.64 11.83
CA VAL A 150 0.67 -2.02 11.37
C VAL A 150 -0.32 -3.03 10.78
N LYS A 151 0.16 -4.20 10.35
CA LYS A 151 -0.65 -5.32 9.82
C LYS A 151 -1.60 -4.87 8.70
N PRO A 152 -1.05 -4.35 7.58
CA PRO A 152 -1.88 -3.84 6.50
C PRO A 152 -2.75 -4.95 5.91
N ASN A 153 -4.01 -4.64 5.63
CA ASN A 153 -4.88 -5.54 4.86
C ASN A 153 -4.66 -5.35 3.36
N VAL A 154 -4.21 -4.16 2.94
CA VAL A 154 -3.85 -3.85 1.57
C VAL A 154 -2.48 -3.16 1.55
N ILE A 155 -1.56 -3.67 0.74
CA ILE A 155 -0.35 -2.95 0.34
C ILE A 155 -0.53 -2.48 -1.11
N VAL A 156 -0.23 -1.20 -1.36
CA VAL A 156 -0.40 -0.53 -2.64
C VAL A 156 0.96 -0.09 -3.16
N THR A 157 1.17 -0.25 -4.45
CA THR A 157 2.36 0.22 -5.17
C THR A 157 1.94 0.85 -6.51
N TYR A 158 2.89 1.46 -7.21
CA TYR A 158 2.71 1.86 -8.60
C TYR A 158 3.80 1.20 -9.45
N ASN A 159 3.44 0.13 -10.18
CA ASN A 159 4.36 -0.74 -10.92
C ASN A 159 5.25 -1.62 -10.00
N GLY A 160 4.78 -1.91 -8.79
CA GLY A 160 5.56 -2.64 -7.79
C GLY A 160 5.74 -4.13 -8.06
N ASP A 161 4.87 -4.76 -8.85
CA ASP A 161 5.09 -6.16 -9.28
C ASP A 161 6.35 -6.31 -10.15
N PHE A 162 6.68 -5.28 -10.93
CA PHE A 162 7.78 -5.32 -11.91
C PHE A 162 9.04 -4.58 -11.46
N PHE A 163 8.95 -3.72 -10.43
CA PHE A 163 10.09 -2.96 -9.93
C PHE A 163 10.27 -3.10 -8.42
N ASP A 164 9.39 -2.49 -7.62
CA ASP A 164 9.58 -2.32 -6.18
C ASP A 164 9.77 -3.64 -5.42
N TRP A 165 8.82 -4.57 -5.53
CA TRP A 165 8.88 -5.84 -4.82
C TRP A 165 10.03 -6.75 -5.27
N PRO A 166 10.27 -6.97 -6.59
CA PRO A 166 11.45 -7.71 -7.03
C PRO A 166 12.76 -7.12 -6.48
N PHE A 167 12.85 -5.79 -6.40
CA PHE A 167 14.03 -5.11 -5.88
C PHE A 167 14.18 -5.36 -4.38
N VAL A 168 13.13 -5.10 -3.58
CA VAL A 168 13.12 -5.34 -2.13
C VAL A 168 13.44 -6.80 -1.81
N GLU A 169 12.82 -7.76 -2.51
CA GLU A 169 13.09 -9.20 -2.31
C GLU A 169 14.56 -9.55 -2.59
N ALA A 170 15.11 -9.08 -3.70
CA ALA A 170 16.49 -9.37 -4.08
C ALA A 170 17.49 -8.77 -3.08
N ARG A 171 17.28 -7.53 -2.65
CA ARG A 171 18.12 -6.86 -1.65
C ARG A 171 18.01 -7.52 -0.27
N ALA A 172 16.79 -7.84 0.16
CA ALA A 172 16.56 -8.58 1.41
C ALA A 172 17.32 -9.92 1.41
N ARG A 173 17.24 -10.68 0.30
CA ARG A 173 17.93 -11.96 0.13
C ARG A 173 19.45 -11.82 0.23
N ILE A 174 20.04 -10.78 -0.39
CA ILE A 174 21.49 -10.51 -0.30
C ILE A 174 21.92 -10.25 1.15
N ARG A 175 21.04 -9.63 1.96
CA ARG A 175 21.25 -9.37 3.38
C ARG A 175 20.80 -10.52 4.30
N GLY A 176 20.47 -11.69 3.73
CA GLY A 176 20.10 -12.88 4.51
C GLY A 176 18.71 -12.85 5.12
N MET A 177 17.81 -12.00 4.61
CA MET A 177 16.39 -11.96 4.99
C MET A 177 15.55 -12.64 3.90
N ASP A 178 14.65 -13.55 4.31
CA ASP A 178 13.69 -14.18 3.40
C ASP A 178 12.35 -13.44 3.48
N MET A 179 11.95 -12.78 2.40
CA MET A 179 10.76 -11.92 2.39
C MET A 179 9.46 -12.70 2.60
N GLU A 180 9.38 -13.96 2.18
CA GLU A 180 8.20 -14.81 2.40
C GLU A 180 8.08 -15.17 3.88
N ASP A 181 9.19 -15.53 4.53
CA ASP A 181 9.19 -15.86 5.96
C ASP A 181 8.98 -14.61 6.84
N GLU A 182 9.54 -13.47 6.46
CA GLU A 182 9.47 -12.23 7.26
C GLU A 182 8.09 -11.57 7.19
N ILE A 183 7.54 -11.35 5.98
CA ILE A 183 6.28 -10.60 5.80
C ILE A 183 5.20 -11.36 5.02
N GLY A 184 5.46 -12.59 4.58
CA GLY A 184 4.47 -13.42 3.90
C GLY A 184 4.19 -13.01 2.47
N PHE A 185 5.09 -12.28 1.81
CA PHE A 185 4.99 -11.91 0.40
C PHE A 185 5.94 -12.74 -0.45
N ALA A 186 5.42 -13.34 -1.51
CA ALA A 186 6.19 -14.12 -2.47
C ALA A 186 5.59 -14.00 -3.88
N LYS A 187 6.39 -14.33 -4.90
CA LYS A 187 5.91 -14.41 -6.28
C LYS A 187 4.96 -15.60 -6.47
N ASP A 188 3.87 -15.36 -7.18
CA ASP A 188 3.00 -16.42 -7.65
C ASP A 188 3.44 -16.97 -9.03
N SER A 189 2.63 -17.86 -9.62
CA SER A 189 2.91 -18.44 -10.94
C SER A 189 2.85 -17.45 -12.11
N ALA A 190 2.37 -16.23 -11.88
CA ALA A 190 2.30 -15.15 -12.86
C ALA A 190 3.41 -14.11 -12.64
N ASP A 191 4.41 -14.41 -11.79
CA ASP A 191 5.48 -13.50 -11.38
C ASP A 191 4.98 -12.22 -10.66
N GLU A 192 3.77 -12.26 -10.09
CA GLU A 192 3.18 -11.17 -9.30
C GLU A 192 3.40 -11.41 -7.80
N PHE A 193 3.66 -10.37 -7.03
CA PHE A 193 3.86 -10.48 -5.59
C PHE A 193 2.53 -10.54 -4.85
N LYS A 194 2.35 -11.60 -4.07
CA LYS A 194 1.09 -11.86 -3.33
C LYS A 194 1.38 -12.32 -1.92
N SER A 195 0.41 -12.03 -1.04
CA SER A 195 0.36 -12.57 0.31
C SER A 195 -0.98 -13.23 0.58
N ARG A 196 -1.01 -14.14 1.56
CA ARG A 196 -2.26 -14.77 2.00
C ARG A 196 -3.12 -13.85 2.85
N ASN A 197 -2.48 -12.96 3.62
CA ASN A 197 -3.14 -12.13 4.64
C ASN A 197 -3.24 -10.66 4.23
N CYS A 198 -2.60 -10.28 3.12
CA CYS A 198 -2.54 -8.92 2.62
C CYS A 198 -2.75 -8.92 1.11
N ILE A 199 -3.63 -8.04 0.65
CA ILE A 199 -3.92 -7.80 -0.77
C ILE A 199 -2.80 -6.93 -1.33
N HIS A 200 -2.26 -7.30 -2.49
CA HIS A 200 -1.31 -6.44 -3.21
C HIS A 200 -2.04 -5.71 -4.34
N MET A 201 -2.15 -4.39 -4.22
CA MET A 201 -2.76 -3.56 -5.25
C MET A 201 -1.69 -2.79 -6.03
N ASP A 202 -1.34 -3.27 -7.22
CA ASP A 202 -0.56 -2.49 -8.18
C ASP A 202 -1.47 -1.50 -8.93
N ALA A 203 -1.37 -0.22 -8.58
CA ALA A 203 -2.17 0.86 -9.16
C ALA A 203 -1.83 1.15 -10.64
N PHE A 204 -0.67 0.72 -11.15
CA PHE A 204 -0.27 0.92 -12.55
C PHE A 204 -1.23 0.23 -13.53
N ARG A 205 -1.75 -0.94 -13.13
CA ARG A 205 -2.66 -1.76 -13.96
C ARG A 205 -4.03 -1.11 -14.13
N SER A 206 -4.47 -0.35 -13.13
CA SER A 206 -5.79 0.27 -13.12
C SER A 206 -5.90 1.45 -14.10
N ASP A 207 -4.78 2.06 -14.51
CA ASP A 207 -4.79 3.27 -15.37
C ASP A 207 -4.13 3.08 -16.76
N GLY A 208 -3.92 1.83 -17.18
CA GLY A 208 -3.58 1.53 -18.58
C GLY A 208 -2.17 1.94 -19.01
N SER A 209 -1.18 1.76 -18.12
CA SER A 209 0.25 1.93 -18.41
C SER A 209 0.74 3.38 -18.60
N GLN A 210 0.11 4.33 -17.92
CA GLN A 210 0.55 5.73 -17.88
C GLN A 210 1.55 5.97 -16.75
N ASN A 211 2.38 7.02 -16.83
CA ASN A 211 3.33 7.39 -15.77
C ASN A 211 2.56 8.00 -14.57
N LEU A 212 2.94 7.62 -13.34
CA LEU A 212 2.36 8.12 -12.08
C LEU A 212 2.18 9.64 -12.07
N LYS A 213 3.17 10.42 -12.54
CA LYS A 213 3.09 11.88 -12.54
C LYS A 213 1.95 12.40 -13.43
N ALA A 214 1.80 11.81 -14.62
CA ALA A 214 0.72 12.14 -15.55
C ALA A 214 -0.65 11.77 -14.96
N VAL A 215 -0.73 10.61 -14.30
CA VAL A 215 -1.95 10.13 -13.64
C VAL A 215 -2.32 11.01 -12.45
N ALA A 216 -1.37 11.35 -11.58
CA ALA A 216 -1.57 12.24 -10.45
C ALA A 216 -2.06 13.62 -10.92
N LYS A 217 -1.45 14.17 -11.98
CA LYS A 217 -1.91 15.42 -12.59
C LYS A 217 -3.34 15.32 -13.13
N ALA A 218 -3.66 14.25 -13.83
CA ALA A 218 -4.99 14.07 -14.44
C ALA A 218 -6.09 13.81 -13.40
N LYS A 219 -5.81 12.96 -12.40
CA LYS A 219 -6.80 12.46 -11.42
C LYS A 219 -6.81 13.30 -10.15
N LEU A 220 -5.65 13.49 -9.51
CA LEU A 220 -5.51 14.22 -8.24
C LEU A 220 -5.45 15.75 -8.44
N ARG A 221 -5.22 16.20 -9.68
CA ARG A 221 -5.25 17.61 -10.09
C ARG A 221 -4.21 18.48 -9.37
N TYR A 222 -3.03 17.95 -9.09
CA TYR A 222 -1.86 18.72 -8.67
C TYR A 222 -0.64 18.28 -9.47
N ASP A 223 0.39 19.12 -9.52
CA ASP A 223 1.65 18.79 -10.17
C ASP A 223 2.60 18.15 -9.12
N PRO A 224 2.84 16.83 -9.18
CA PRO A 224 3.80 16.18 -8.28
C PRO A 224 5.22 16.66 -8.54
N VAL A 225 6.09 16.47 -7.54
CA VAL A 225 7.51 16.83 -7.67
C VAL A 225 8.15 15.94 -8.74
N GLU A 226 8.89 16.53 -9.67
CA GLU A 226 9.62 15.80 -10.70
C GLU A 226 11.13 15.97 -10.49
N VAL A 227 11.85 14.85 -10.56
CA VAL A 227 13.31 14.79 -10.49
C VAL A 227 13.77 13.93 -11.66
N ASP A 228 14.85 14.35 -12.33
CA ASP A 228 15.49 13.54 -13.36
C ASP A 228 16.10 12.29 -12.70
N PRO A 229 15.78 11.06 -13.14
CA PRO A 229 16.37 9.85 -12.61
C PRO A 229 17.91 9.87 -12.57
N GLU A 230 18.57 10.54 -13.51
CA GLU A 230 20.03 10.65 -13.56
C GLU A 230 20.61 11.54 -12.43
N GLU A 231 19.83 12.46 -11.88
CA GLU A 231 20.27 13.35 -10.80
C GLU A 231 20.02 12.76 -9.41
N MET A 232 19.19 11.72 -9.25
CA MET A 232 18.80 11.18 -7.93
C MET A 232 20.00 10.76 -7.08
N CYS A 233 20.95 10.01 -7.65
CA CYS A 233 22.15 9.57 -6.92
C CYS A 233 23.05 10.74 -6.50
N LYS A 234 23.05 11.83 -7.28
CA LYS A 234 23.79 13.04 -6.95
C LYS A 234 23.07 13.84 -5.86
N MET A 235 21.76 13.99 -5.97
CA MET A 235 20.92 14.62 -4.95
C MET A 235 21.02 13.92 -3.60
N ALA A 236 21.10 12.58 -3.58
CA ALA A 236 21.31 11.82 -2.33
C ALA A 236 22.56 12.28 -1.56
N ARG A 237 23.59 12.79 -2.27
CA ARG A 237 24.84 13.28 -1.68
C ARG A 237 24.85 14.79 -1.46
N GLU A 238 24.33 15.55 -2.40
CA GLU A 238 24.46 17.01 -2.42
C GLU A 238 23.24 17.74 -1.80
N ASP A 239 22.03 17.20 -1.98
CA ASP A 239 20.78 17.79 -1.50
C ASP A 239 19.75 16.71 -1.10
N PRO A 240 20.03 15.98 0.01
CA PRO A 240 19.24 14.82 0.39
C PRO A 240 17.80 15.20 0.83
N GLN A 241 17.60 16.42 1.35
CA GLN A 241 16.28 16.88 1.78
C GLN A 241 15.34 17.11 0.59
N SER A 242 15.83 17.64 -0.53
CA SER A 242 15.03 17.77 -1.75
C SER A 242 14.69 16.39 -2.35
N LEU A 243 15.63 15.44 -2.30
CA LEU A 243 15.36 14.07 -2.73
C LEU A 243 14.29 13.39 -1.85
N ALA A 244 14.34 13.62 -0.53
CA ALA A 244 13.32 13.13 0.39
C ALA A 244 11.92 13.69 0.06
N ASN A 245 11.82 14.97 -0.31
CA ASN A 245 10.55 15.57 -0.75
C ASN A 245 9.99 14.93 -2.02
N TYR A 246 10.86 14.55 -2.96
CA TYR A 246 10.47 13.82 -4.16
C TYR A 246 9.96 12.42 -3.80
N SER A 247 10.71 11.65 -3.02
CA SER A 247 10.34 10.29 -2.62
C SER A 247 8.99 10.24 -1.90
N VAL A 248 8.73 11.17 -0.98
CA VAL A 248 7.42 11.20 -0.30
C VAL A 248 6.29 11.69 -1.20
N SER A 249 6.58 12.50 -2.23
CA SER A 249 5.58 12.95 -3.19
C SER A 249 4.97 11.76 -3.93
N ASP A 250 5.75 10.72 -4.22
CA ASP A 250 5.27 9.52 -4.91
C ASP A 250 4.46 8.60 -4.00
N ALA A 251 4.87 8.42 -2.74
CA ALA A 251 4.02 7.74 -1.75
C ALA A 251 2.67 8.46 -1.56
N VAL A 252 2.65 9.80 -1.47
CA VAL A 252 1.41 10.59 -1.38
C VAL A 252 0.54 10.42 -2.62
N ALA A 253 1.12 10.51 -3.81
CA ALA A 253 0.39 10.32 -5.06
C ALA A 253 -0.24 8.93 -5.12
N THR A 254 0.53 7.89 -4.85
CA THR A 254 0.10 6.49 -4.90
C THR A 254 -1.00 6.19 -3.87
N TYR A 255 -0.82 6.65 -2.63
CA TYR A 255 -1.82 6.48 -1.57
C TYR A 255 -3.16 7.13 -1.93
N TYR A 256 -3.16 8.42 -2.28
CA TYR A 256 -4.41 9.13 -2.56
C TYR A 256 -5.05 8.74 -3.89
N LEU A 257 -4.25 8.35 -4.89
CA LEU A 257 -4.77 7.75 -6.12
C LEU A 257 -5.56 6.47 -5.79
N TYR A 258 -4.99 5.60 -4.97
CA TYR A 258 -5.66 4.39 -4.54
C TYR A 258 -6.93 4.70 -3.74
N MET A 259 -6.82 5.50 -2.67
CA MET A 259 -7.94 5.77 -1.77
C MET A 259 -9.11 6.45 -2.48
N LYS A 260 -8.86 7.36 -3.43
CA LYS A 260 -9.93 8.09 -4.13
C LYS A 260 -10.53 7.33 -5.32
N TYR A 261 -9.73 6.56 -6.04
CA TYR A 261 -10.15 6.02 -7.35
C TYR A 261 -10.19 4.49 -7.38
N VAL A 262 -9.16 3.82 -6.84
CA VAL A 262 -9.02 2.36 -6.99
C VAL A 262 -9.80 1.62 -5.90
N HIS A 263 -9.63 2.01 -4.64
CA HIS A 263 -10.24 1.36 -3.49
C HIS A 263 -11.78 1.26 -3.62
N PRO A 264 -12.54 2.37 -3.73
CA PRO A 264 -14.00 2.29 -3.80
C PRO A 264 -14.47 1.52 -5.04
N PHE A 265 -13.76 1.62 -6.15
CA PHE A 265 -14.12 0.94 -7.39
C PHE A 265 -13.94 -0.58 -7.30
N VAL A 266 -12.75 -1.04 -6.90
CA VAL A 266 -12.42 -2.47 -6.81
C VAL A 266 -13.30 -3.17 -5.77
N PHE A 267 -13.45 -2.57 -4.59
CA PHE A 267 -14.26 -3.19 -3.54
C PHE A 267 -15.76 -3.16 -3.85
N ALA A 268 -16.27 -2.13 -4.54
CA ALA A 268 -17.64 -2.14 -5.03
C ALA A 268 -17.87 -3.28 -6.04
N LEU A 269 -16.94 -3.50 -6.99
CA LEU A 269 -17.02 -4.62 -7.92
C LEU A 269 -16.96 -5.98 -7.21
N CYS A 270 -16.12 -6.12 -6.20
CA CYS A 270 -16.01 -7.34 -5.40
C CYS A 270 -17.33 -7.74 -4.72
N THR A 271 -18.26 -6.80 -4.49
CA THR A 271 -19.57 -7.12 -3.90
C THR A 271 -20.50 -7.87 -4.86
N ILE A 272 -20.20 -7.87 -6.16
CA ILE A 272 -21.00 -8.51 -7.21
C ILE A 272 -20.21 -9.55 -8.03
N ILE A 273 -18.88 -9.48 -8.02
CA ILE A 273 -18.00 -10.43 -8.72
C ILE A 273 -17.46 -11.44 -7.70
N PRO A 274 -17.56 -12.76 -7.95
CA PRO A 274 -17.09 -13.80 -7.03
C PRO A 274 -15.56 -14.02 -7.12
N LEU A 275 -14.80 -12.93 -7.08
CA LEU A 275 -13.34 -12.86 -7.16
C LEU A 275 -12.78 -12.01 -6.01
N GLY A 276 -11.50 -12.24 -5.67
CA GLY A 276 -10.78 -11.40 -4.72
C GLY A 276 -10.34 -10.07 -5.35
N PRO A 277 -9.97 -9.06 -4.53
CA PRO A 277 -9.57 -7.75 -5.04
C PRO A 277 -8.38 -7.78 -6.01
N ASP A 278 -7.37 -8.62 -5.75
CA ASP A 278 -6.20 -8.80 -6.63
C ASP A 278 -6.59 -9.32 -8.03
N ASP A 279 -7.58 -10.22 -8.07
CA ASP A 279 -8.10 -10.81 -9.31
C ASP A 279 -8.96 -9.86 -10.12
N VAL A 280 -9.61 -8.89 -9.47
CA VAL A 280 -10.49 -7.90 -10.09
C VAL A 280 -9.68 -6.77 -10.72
N SER A 281 -8.61 -6.31 -10.05
CA SER A 281 -7.74 -5.25 -10.58
C SER A 281 -6.89 -5.71 -11.76
N GLY A 282 -6.48 -6.98 -11.78
CA GLY A 282 -5.54 -7.49 -12.79
C GLY A 282 -6.12 -7.86 -14.16
N LYS A 283 -7.44 -7.85 -14.32
CA LYS A 283 -8.13 -8.33 -15.53
C LYS A 283 -8.78 -7.19 -16.30
N PRO A 284 -8.75 -7.19 -17.66
CA PRO A 284 -9.46 -6.18 -18.44
C PRO A 284 -10.95 -6.22 -18.11
N CYS A 285 -11.36 -5.17 -17.39
CA CYS A 285 -12.62 -5.08 -16.65
C CYS A 285 -13.83 -5.55 -17.45
N LEU A 286 -13.95 -5.15 -18.72
CA LEU A 286 -15.18 -5.41 -19.49
C LEU A 286 -15.44 -6.88 -19.85
N PHE A 287 -14.41 -7.64 -20.24
CA PHE A 287 -14.62 -9.00 -20.75
C PHE A 287 -14.82 -10.01 -19.62
N VAL A 288 -14.10 -9.80 -18.51
CA VAL A 288 -14.18 -10.64 -17.30
C VAL A 288 -15.47 -10.34 -16.53
N ILE A 289 -15.85 -9.07 -16.36
CA ILE A 289 -17.12 -8.71 -15.73
C ILE A 289 -18.31 -9.35 -16.47
N CYS A 290 -18.34 -9.27 -17.80
CA CYS A 290 -19.42 -9.89 -18.57
C CYS A 290 -19.44 -11.42 -18.47
N LEU A 291 -18.26 -12.07 -18.47
CA LEU A 291 -18.20 -13.54 -18.41
C LEU A 291 -18.62 -14.10 -17.05
N TYR A 292 -18.34 -13.39 -15.94
CA TYR A 292 -18.63 -13.87 -14.59
C TYR A 292 -20.01 -13.43 -14.06
N LEU A 293 -20.63 -12.43 -14.67
CA LEU A 293 -22.01 -12.03 -14.35
C LEU A 293 -23.08 -12.82 -15.12
N LEU A 294 -22.70 -13.51 -16.20
CA LEU A 294 -23.57 -14.38 -17.02
C LEU A 294 -23.52 -15.84 -16.54
#